data_AF-A0A417YQ46-F1
#
_entry.id   AF-A0A417YQ46-F1
#
_cell.length_a   1.000
_cell.length_b   1.000
_cell.length_c   1.000
_cell.angle_alpha   90.00
_cell.angle_beta   90.00
_cell.angle_gamma   90.00
#
_symmetry.space_group_name_H-M   'P 1'
#
loop_
_entity.id
_entity.type
_entity.pdbx_description
1 polymer ?
#
loop_
_entity_poly.entity_id
_entity_poly.type
_entity_poly.pdbx_seq_one_letter_code
_entity_poly.pdbx_strand_id
1 'polypeptide(L)'
;MQPLTNDEIKRELSSFPRFELAKEERVKIAASLLKTETVSKPKKRLVPALFSFVILAALFIGMSTFVLNSLSGDNTWHSGATVYHGKKFSIDPMGAFAVKKLSNDTVEFYQEDKKVGGIEILTENEMHLNISKQNVFESNNLPGFLYPLRFTLDHQKTMEAVQIRHYFFLSEKSKLRYHVYFYSPDVGDSEAEKISRSFRIRE
;
A
#
# COMPACT_ATOMS: atom_id res chain seq x y z
N MET A 1 41.83 43.36 75.15
CA MET A 1 43.08 43.45 74.37
C MET A 1 42.95 44.67 73.47
N GLN A 2 43.93 45.57 73.49
CA GLN A 2 43.91 46.74 72.60
C GLN A 2 44.20 46.28 71.15
N PRO A 3 43.51 46.82 70.14
CA PRO A 3 43.79 46.50 68.74
C PRO A 3 45.15 47.07 68.33
N LEU A 4 45.96 46.25 67.66
CA LEU A 4 47.27 46.65 67.13
C LEU A 4 47.12 47.78 66.10
N THR A 5 48.03 48.74 66.13
CA THR A 5 48.09 49.82 65.16
C THR A 5 48.59 49.32 63.80
N ASN A 6 48.23 50.02 62.71
CA ASN A 6 48.60 49.63 61.35
C ASN A 6 50.11 49.43 61.15
N ASP A 7 50.94 50.16 61.90
CA ASP A 7 52.39 50.07 61.84
C ASP A 7 52.92 48.82 62.56
N GLU A 8 52.27 48.39 63.65
CA GLU A 8 52.60 47.13 64.34
C GLU A 8 52.23 45.93 63.48
N ILE A 9 51.08 45.98 62.80
CA ILE A 9 50.65 44.94 61.85
C ILE A 9 51.66 44.77 60.70
N LYS A 10 52.15 45.87 60.12
CA LYS A 10 53.18 45.82 59.08
C LYS A 10 54.50 45.21 59.58
N ARG A 11 54.84 45.45 60.84
CA ARG A 11 56.06 44.93 61.45
C ARG A 11 55.96 43.43 61.71
N GLU A 12 54.81 42.94 62.16
CA GLU A 12 54.56 41.50 62.28
C GLU A 12 54.46 40.81 60.91
N LEU A 13 53.76 41.40 59.93
CA LEU A 13 53.67 40.81 58.58
C LEU A 13 55.02 40.71 57.86
N SER A 14 56.00 41.56 58.22
CA SER A 14 57.35 41.48 57.67
C SER A 14 58.27 40.51 58.41
N SER A 15 57.92 40.06 59.62
CA SER A 15 58.70 39.06 60.36
C SER A 15 58.33 37.62 60.01
N PHE A 16 57.22 37.39 59.28
CA PHE A 16 56.88 36.04 58.82
C PHE A 16 57.82 35.58 57.70
N PRO A 17 58.41 34.38 57.83
CA PRO A 17 59.25 33.80 56.79
C PRO A 17 58.42 33.59 55.51
N ARG A 18 58.79 34.30 54.44
CA ARG A 18 58.20 34.15 53.11
C ARG A 18 58.91 33.01 52.40
N PHE A 19 58.26 31.86 52.33
CA PHE A 19 58.74 30.75 51.52
C PHE A 19 58.33 30.99 50.07
N GLU A 20 59.24 31.53 49.26
CA GLU A 20 59.05 31.61 47.83
C GLU A 20 59.45 30.28 47.18
N LEU A 21 58.49 29.63 46.53
CA LEU A 21 58.74 28.41 45.76
C LEU A 21 59.81 28.66 44.69
N ALA A 22 60.79 27.77 44.60
CA ALA A 22 61.84 27.83 43.60
C ALA A 22 61.23 27.79 42.19
N LYS A 23 61.87 28.49 41.24
CA LYS A 23 61.37 28.64 39.86
C LYS A 23 61.07 27.30 39.19
N GLU A 24 61.85 26.27 39.52
CA GLU A 24 61.71 24.91 39.00
C GLU A 24 60.42 24.22 39.49
N GLU A 25 60.06 24.38 40.75
CA GLU A 25 58.83 23.83 41.33
C GLU A 25 57.59 24.52 40.75
N ARG A 26 57.67 25.84 40.53
CA ARG A 26 56.59 26.60 39.86
C ARG A 26 56.34 26.08 38.44
N VAL A 27 57.40 25.80 37.68
CA VAL A 27 57.28 25.25 36.33
C VAL A 27 56.70 23.83 36.37
N LYS A 28 57.08 23.01 37.36
CA LYS A 28 56.56 21.64 37.52
C LYS A 28 55.06 21.63 37.81
N ILE A 29 54.60 22.55 38.68
CA ILE A 29 53.18 22.73 39.01
C ILE A 29 52.40 23.30 37.82
N ALA A 30 52.96 24.27 37.09
CA ALA A 30 52.33 24.79 35.88
C ALA A 30 52.17 23.70 34.79
N ALA A 31 53.19 22.84 34.63
CA ALA A 31 53.15 21.73 33.68
C ALA A 31 52.15 20.63 34.07
N SER A 32 51.94 20.36 35.36
CA SER A 32 50.95 19.38 35.81
C SER A 32 49.52 19.91 35.70
N LEU A 33 49.30 21.22 35.90
CA LEU A 33 48.00 21.85 35.68
C LEU A 33 47.59 21.83 34.19
N LEU A 34 48.52 22.13 33.28
CA LEU A 34 48.26 22.09 31.83
C LEU A 34 47.92 20.69 31.29
N LYS A 35 48.41 19.62 31.93
CA LYS A 35 48.09 18.24 31.54
C LYS A 35 46.69 17.79 31.95
N THR A 36 46.03 18.49 32.87
CA THR A 36 44.78 18.04 33.50
C THR A 36 43.53 18.57 32.76
N GLU A 37 43.67 19.47 31.79
CA GLU A 37 42.54 20.08 31.05
C GLU A 37 42.23 19.43 29.68
N THR A 38 42.41 18.11 29.53
CA THR A 38 41.86 17.40 28.37
C THR A 38 40.74 16.44 28.77
N VAL A 39 39.70 16.99 29.40
CA VAL A 39 38.39 16.32 29.46
C VAL A 39 37.79 16.39 28.05
N SER A 40 37.94 15.31 27.30
CA SER A 40 37.33 15.20 25.97
C SER A 40 35.82 15.34 26.11
N LYS A 41 35.23 16.37 25.48
CA LYS A 41 33.78 16.52 25.34
C LYS A 41 33.22 15.23 24.71
N PRO A 42 32.14 14.63 25.23
CA PRO A 42 31.51 13.50 24.56
C PRO A 42 31.00 14.00 23.20
N LYS A 43 31.55 13.44 22.10
CA LYS A 43 31.01 13.65 20.76
C LYS A 43 29.55 13.20 20.79
N LYS A 44 28.60 14.14 20.76
CA LYS A 44 27.18 13.84 20.51
C LYS A 44 27.12 13.05 19.21
N ARG A 45 26.86 11.74 19.29
CA ARG A 45 26.56 10.88 18.15
C ARG A 45 25.22 11.36 17.58
N LEU A 46 25.27 12.29 16.63
CA LEU A 46 24.14 12.74 15.79
C LEU A 46 23.78 11.70 14.71
N VAL A 47 24.54 10.62 14.62
CA VAL A 47 24.39 9.57 13.59
C VAL A 47 23.05 8.81 13.68
N PRO A 48 22.51 8.40 14.85
CA PRO A 48 21.28 7.60 14.87
C PRO A 48 20.02 8.41 14.49
N ALA A 49 20.00 9.72 14.72
CA ALA A 49 18.84 10.56 14.41
C ALA A 49 18.65 10.78 12.91
N LEU A 50 19.75 10.94 12.15
CA LEU A 50 19.70 11.10 10.70
C LEU A 50 19.23 9.82 10.00
N PHE A 51 19.68 8.65 10.46
CA PHE A 51 19.20 7.36 9.92
C PHE A 51 17.70 7.17 10.19
N SER A 52 17.21 7.51 11.38
CA SER A 52 15.77 7.45 11.67
C SER A 52 14.96 8.37 10.75
N PHE A 53 15.46 9.58 10.46
CA PHE A 53 14.80 10.49 9.52
C PHE A 53 14.80 9.97 8.07
N VAL A 54 15.89 9.36 7.61
CA VAL A 54 15.96 8.76 6.26
C VAL A 54 15.02 7.56 6.14
N ILE A 55 14.98 6.69 7.16
CA ILE A 55 14.06 5.55 7.18
C ILE A 55 12.61 6.03 7.20
N LEU A 56 12.30 7.04 8.01
CA LEU A 56 10.95 7.60 8.10
C LEU A 56 10.55 8.27 6.77
N ALA A 57 11.45 9.04 6.15
CA ALA A 57 11.21 9.66 4.85
C ALA A 57 11.00 8.60 3.76
N ALA A 58 11.80 7.52 3.74
CA ALA A 58 11.62 6.40 2.82
C ALA A 58 10.28 5.68 3.04
N LEU A 59 9.84 5.54 4.30
CA LEU A 59 8.54 4.97 4.63
C LEU A 59 7.38 5.89 4.19
N PHE A 60 7.49 7.20 4.37
CA PHE A 60 6.47 8.15 3.91
C PHE A 60 6.40 8.23 2.38
N ILE A 61 7.54 8.21 1.69
CA ILE A 61 7.58 8.17 0.21
C ILE A 61 7.08 6.81 -0.30
N GLY A 62 7.47 5.71 0.34
CA GLY A 62 7.00 4.36 0.00
C GLY A 62 5.50 4.19 0.22
N MET A 63 4.96 4.72 1.33
CA MET A 63 3.54 4.63 1.65
C MET A 63 2.70 5.55 0.75
N SER A 64 3.18 6.76 0.44
CA SER A 64 2.49 7.65 -0.52
C SER A 64 2.49 7.10 -1.94
N THR A 65 3.61 6.55 -2.42
CA THR A 65 3.66 5.89 -3.73
C THR A 65 2.81 4.62 -3.79
N PHE A 66 2.75 3.84 -2.71
CA PHE A 66 1.86 2.68 -2.59
C PHE A 66 0.38 3.09 -2.61
N VAL A 67 0.01 4.10 -1.82
CA VAL A 67 -1.37 4.63 -1.79
C VAL A 67 -1.76 5.21 -3.15
N LEU A 68 -0.87 5.98 -3.78
CA LEU A 68 -1.10 6.52 -5.11
C LEU A 68 -1.22 5.40 -6.16
N ASN A 69 -0.37 4.38 -6.16
CA ASN A 69 -0.49 3.27 -7.12
C ASN A 69 -1.71 2.37 -6.85
N SER A 70 -2.11 2.20 -5.59
CA SER A 70 -3.30 1.43 -5.24
C SER A 70 -4.60 2.18 -5.56
N LEU A 71 -4.59 3.53 -5.55
CA LEU A 71 -5.73 4.37 -5.90
C LEU A 71 -5.73 4.80 -7.38
N SER A 72 -4.57 4.81 -8.03
CA SER A 72 -4.41 5.06 -9.48
C SER A 72 -4.67 3.81 -10.31
N GLY A 73 -5.62 2.97 -9.85
CA GLY A 73 -6.40 2.17 -10.78
C GLY A 73 -7.11 3.16 -11.69
N ASP A 74 -6.50 3.44 -12.83
CA ASP A 74 -6.97 4.37 -13.85
C ASP A 74 -8.45 4.08 -14.10
N ASN A 75 -9.35 4.87 -13.49
CA ASN A 75 -10.81 4.69 -13.51
C ASN A 75 -11.33 5.05 -14.90
N THR A 76 -10.83 4.35 -15.91
CA THR A 76 -11.20 4.52 -17.30
C THR A 76 -12.56 3.85 -17.48
N TRP A 77 -13.59 4.69 -17.39
CA TRP A 77 -14.93 4.33 -17.80
C TRP A 77 -14.95 4.13 -19.31
N HIS A 78 -15.49 2.98 -19.72
CA HIS A 78 -15.73 2.65 -21.10
C HIS A 78 -17.23 2.72 -21.37
N SER A 79 -17.61 3.46 -22.41
CA SER A 79 -19.00 3.57 -22.83
C SER A 79 -19.57 2.20 -23.18
N GLY A 80 -20.82 1.94 -22.80
CA GLY A 80 -21.50 0.69 -23.16
C GLY A 80 -21.76 0.54 -24.65
N ALA A 81 -21.68 1.61 -25.44
CA ALA A 81 -21.86 1.57 -26.89
C ALA A 81 -20.62 1.08 -27.67
N THR A 82 -19.51 0.86 -26.99
CA THR A 82 -18.24 0.48 -27.61
C THR A 82 -17.71 -0.82 -27.02
N VAL A 83 -16.96 -1.58 -27.83
CA VAL A 83 -16.32 -2.82 -27.39
C VAL A 83 -15.19 -2.49 -26.42
N TYR A 84 -15.28 -3.01 -25.19
CA TYR A 84 -14.23 -2.88 -24.21
C TYR A 84 -13.01 -3.71 -24.64
N HIS A 85 -11.85 -3.06 -24.72
CA HIS A 85 -10.58 -3.67 -25.11
C HIS A 85 -9.57 -3.63 -23.95
N GLY A 86 -9.69 -4.59 -23.05
CA GLY A 86 -8.70 -4.83 -22.00
C GLY A 86 -7.43 -5.50 -22.51
N LYS A 87 -6.40 -5.56 -21.65
CA LYS A 87 -5.13 -6.26 -21.95
C LYS A 87 -5.32 -7.77 -22.08
N LYS A 88 -6.10 -8.37 -21.17
CA LYS A 88 -6.29 -9.82 -21.06
C LYS A 88 -7.56 -10.34 -21.73
N PHE A 89 -8.51 -9.46 -22.04
CA PHE A 89 -9.78 -9.82 -22.64
C PHE A 89 -10.46 -8.62 -23.32
N SER A 90 -11.46 -8.90 -24.14
CA SER A 90 -12.41 -7.91 -24.65
C SER A 90 -13.84 -8.42 -24.57
N ILE A 91 -14.78 -7.51 -24.38
CA ILE A 91 -16.22 -7.80 -24.34
C ILE A 91 -16.98 -6.65 -24.99
N ASP A 92 -18.02 -6.96 -25.76
CA ASP A 92 -18.96 -5.98 -26.29
C ASP A 92 -20.15 -5.85 -25.34
N PRO A 93 -20.31 -4.70 -24.65
CA PRO A 93 -21.45 -4.47 -23.77
C PRO A 93 -22.78 -4.29 -24.51
N MET A 94 -22.75 -4.09 -25.83
CA MET A 94 -23.94 -3.96 -26.70
C MET A 94 -24.94 -2.87 -26.24
N GLY A 95 -24.45 -1.83 -25.56
CA GLY A 95 -25.27 -0.75 -25.01
C GLY A 95 -25.87 -1.03 -23.62
N ALA A 96 -25.71 -2.23 -23.06
CA ALA A 96 -26.37 -2.64 -21.82
C ALA A 96 -25.78 -1.98 -20.56
N PHE A 97 -24.46 -1.82 -20.52
CA PHE A 97 -23.74 -1.29 -19.37
C PHE A 97 -22.44 -0.61 -19.78
N ALA A 98 -21.98 0.35 -18.98
CA ALA A 98 -20.63 0.87 -19.05
C ALA A 98 -19.65 -0.05 -18.29
N VAL A 99 -18.40 -0.12 -18.75
CA VAL A 99 -17.36 -0.94 -18.11
C VAL A 99 -16.43 -0.03 -17.33
N LYS A 100 -16.25 -0.31 -16.04
CA LYS A 100 -15.28 0.37 -15.18
C LYS A 100 -14.13 -0.58 -14.88
N LYS A 101 -12.92 -0.19 -15.27
CA LYS A 101 -11.71 -0.97 -14.95
C LYS A 101 -11.28 -0.70 -13.51
N LEU A 102 -11.16 -1.76 -12.71
CA LEU A 102 -10.56 -1.69 -11.37
C LEU A 102 -9.09 -2.11 -11.39
N SER A 103 -8.80 -3.22 -12.07
CA SER A 103 -7.45 -3.77 -12.17
C SER A 103 -7.23 -4.43 -13.54
N ASN A 104 -6.10 -5.09 -13.76
CA ASN A 104 -5.91 -5.88 -14.99
C ASN A 104 -6.72 -7.18 -14.98
N ASP A 105 -7.19 -7.61 -13.81
CA ASP A 105 -7.84 -8.91 -13.57
C ASP A 105 -9.30 -8.77 -13.17
N THR A 106 -9.76 -7.54 -12.95
CA THR A 106 -11.12 -7.24 -12.49
C THR A 106 -11.66 -6.01 -13.22
N VAL A 107 -12.85 -6.16 -13.79
CA VAL A 107 -13.68 -5.05 -14.30
C VAL A 107 -15.08 -5.20 -13.76
N GLU A 108 -15.75 -4.07 -13.59
CA GLU A 108 -17.14 -4.02 -13.14
C GLU A 108 -18.02 -3.42 -14.21
N PHE A 109 -19.27 -3.88 -14.24
CA PHE A 109 -20.29 -3.40 -15.16
C PHE A 109 -21.25 -2.51 -14.41
N TYR A 110 -21.55 -1.36 -14.98
CA TYR A 110 -22.39 -0.34 -14.37
C TYR A 110 -23.47 0.14 -15.33
N GLN A 111 -24.69 0.24 -14.83
CA GLN A 111 -25.77 0.97 -15.47
C GLN A 111 -26.08 2.17 -14.57
N GLU A 112 -25.84 3.37 -15.09
CA GLU A 112 -25.80 4.59 -14.26
C GLU A 112 -24.82 4.40 -13.09
N ASP A 113 -25.29 4.48 -11.84
CA ASP A 113 -24.48 4.30 -10.64
C ASP A 113 -24.64 2.91 -9.99
N LYS A 114 -25.41 2.00 -10.59
CA LYS A 114 -25.65 0.64 -10.08
C LYS A 114 -24.71 -0.37 -10.73
N LYS A 115 -24.04 -1.20 -9.92
CA LYS A 115 -23.28 -2.35 -10.41
C LYS A 115 -24.25 -3.44 -10.88
N VAL A 116 -24.08 -3.90 -12.11
CA VAL A 116 -24.95 -4.89 -12.77
C VAL A 116 -24.20 -6.18 -13.13
N GLY A 117 -22.91 -6.26 -12.83
CA GLY A 117 -22.09 -7.43 -13.13
C GLY A 117 -20.59 -7.13 -13.10
N GLY A 118 -19.81 -8.03 -13.68
CA GLY A 118 -18.37 -7.84 -13.82
C GLY A 118 -17.65 -9.01 -14.50
N ILE A 119 -16.33 -8.85 -14.62
CA ILE A 119 -15.42 -9.94 -15.00
C ILE A 119 -14.30 -10.02 -13.99
N GLU A 120 -14.04 -11.23 -13.53
CA GLU A 120 -12.93 -11.57 -12.63
C GLU A 120 -12.12 -12.72 -13.22
N ILE A 121 -10.80 -12.63 -13.17
CA ILE A 121 -9.91 -13.73 -13.57
C ILE A 121 -9.59 -14.55 -12.34
N LEU A 122 -9.94 -15.84 -12.38
CA LEU A 122 -9.84 -16.78 -11.29
C LEU A 122 -8.95 -17.96 -11.68
N THR A 123 -8.31 -18.57 -10.70
CA THR A 123 -7.79 -19.94 -10.78
C THR A 123 -8.95 -20.95 -10.69
N GLU A 124 -8.66 -22.22 -11.01
CA GLU A 124 -9.66 -23.29 -10.87
C GLU A 124 -10.15 -23.46 -9.43
N ASN A 125 -9.24 -23.37 -8.45
CA ASN A 125 -9.58 -23.44 -7.03
C ASN A 125 -10.48 -22.27 -6.60
N GLU A 126 -10.18 -21.05 -7.07
CA GLU A 126 -11.00 -19.87 -6.78
C GLU A 126 -12.38 -19.96 -7.43
N MET A 127 -12.50 -20.51 -8.64
CA MET A 127 -13.80 -20.80 -9.24
C MET A 127 -14.61 -21.78 -8.39
N HIS A 128 -14.01 -22.87 -7.91
CA HIS A 128 -14.71 -23.82 -7.05
C HIS A 128 -15.14 -23.19 -5.71
N LEU A 129 -14.27 -22.36 -5.12
CA LEU A 129 -14.61 -21.60 -3.92
C LEU A 129 -15.74 -20.60 -4.19
N ASN A 130 -15.74 -19.93 -5.34
CA ASN A 130 -16.81 -19.03 -5.76
C ASN A 130 -18.14 -19.78 -5.88
N ILE A 131 -18.17 -20.91 -6.60
CA ILE A 131 -19.36 -21.74 -6.78
C ILE A 131 -19.88 -22.28 -5.44
N SER A 132 -19.00 -22.67 -4.51
CA SER A 132 -19.41 -23.19 -3.20
C SER A 132 -20.18 -22.18 -2.32
N LYS A 133 -20.07 -20.89 -2.63
CA LYS A 133 -20.78 -19.80 -1.93
C LYS A 133 -22.11 -19.43 -2.58
N GLN A 134 -22.40 -19.96 -3.77
CA GLN A 134 -23.61 -19.68 -4.52
C GLN A 134 -24.75 -20.59 -4.07
N ASN A 135 -25.99 -20.10 -4.14
CA ASN A 135 -27.18 -20.92 -4.08
C ASN A 135 -27.51 -21.43 -5.50
N VAL A 136 -26.68 -22.37 -5.97
CA VAL A 136 -26.73 -22.88 -7.36
C VAL A 136 -28.09 -23.52 -7.64
N PHE A 137 -28.86 -22.90 -8.52
CA PHE A 137 -30.11 -23.41 -9.06
C PHE A 137 -29.86 -24.29 -10.29
N GLU A 138 -28.94 -23.88 -11.18
CA GLU A 138 -28.53 -24.64 -12.37
C GLU A 138 -27.00 -24.66 -12.49
N SER A 139 -26.45 -25.78 -12.96
CA SER A 139 -25.03 -25.86 -13.36
C SER A 139 -24.89 -26.75 -14.58
N ASN A 140 -24.50 -26.15 -15.71
CA ASN A 140 -24.46 -26.80 -17.00
C ASN A 140 -23.24 -26.34 -17.81
N ASN A 141 -22.85 -27.10 -18.83
CA ASN A 141 -21.97 -26.61 -19.87
C ASN A 141 -22.84 -26.15 -21.05
N LEU A 142 -22.72 -24.89 -21.46
CA LEU A 142 -23.54 -24.33 -22.52
C LEU A 142 -22.82 -24.44 -23.88
N PRO A 143 -23.50 -24.92 -24.94
CA PRO A 143 -22.90 -25.05 -26.27
C PRO A 143 -22.81 -23.69 -27.02
N GLY A 144 -21.97 -23.67 -28.05
CA GLY A 144 -21.85 -22.55 -29.00
C GLY A 144 -21.06 -21.35 -28.50
N PHE A 145 -20.39 -21.45 -27.35
CA PHE A 145 -19.44 -20.45 -26.88
C PHE A 145 -18.05 -20.73 -27.48
N LEU A 146 -17.26 -19.66 -27.63
CA LEU A 146 -15.93 -19.75 -28.24
C LEU A 146 -14.92 -20.53 -27.38
N TYR A 147 -15.10 -20.51 -26.06
CA TYR A 147 -14.22 -21.17 -25.10
C TYR A 147 -15.01 -22.21 -24.30
N PRO A 148 -14.34 -23.26 -23.77
CA PRO A 148 -14.97 -24.19 -22.83
C PRO A 148 -15.55 -23.41 -21.65
N LEU A 149 -16.84 -23.62 -21.38
CA LEU A 149 -17.62 -22.81 -20.45
C LEU A 149 -18.32 -23.70 -19.43
N ARG A 150 -18.20 -23.35 -18.16
CA ARG A 150 -19.11 -23.79 -17.10
C ARG A 150 -20.06 -22.65 -16.76
N PHE A 151 -21.36 -22.93 -16.79
CA PHE A 151 -22.40 -21.99 -16.40
C PHE A 151 -22.97 -22.36 -15.03
N THR A 152 -23.25 -21.36 -14.21
CA THR A 152 -24.13 -21.51 -13.04
C THR A 152 -25.17 -20.40 -12.99
N LEU A 153 -26.37 -20.73 -12.51
CA LEU A 153 -27.39 -19.77 -12.13
C LEU A 153 -27.51 -19.77 -10.61
N ASP A 154 -27.18 -18.65 -9.98
CA ASP A 154 -27.31 -18.44 -8.53
C ASP A 154 -28.62 -17.70 -8.25
N HIS A 155 -29.48 -18.28 -7.41
CA HIS A 155 -30.71 -17.61 -6.99
C HIS A 155 -30.45 -16.84 -5.70
N GLN A 156 -30.51 -15.51 -5.79
CA GLN A 156 -30.39 -14.63 -4.64
C GLN A 156 -31.72 -13.94 -4.36
N LYS A 157 -32.17 -13.91 -3.10
CA LYS A 157 -33.36 -13.13 -2.71
C LYS A 157 -32.92 -11.87 -1.99
N THR A 158 -32.08 -11.07 -2.66
CA THR A 158 -31.58 -9.81 -2.11
C THR A 158 -32.28 -8.63 -2.78
N MET A 159 -32.11 -7.44 -2.20
CA MET A 159 -32.59 -6.19 -2.81
C MET A 159 -31.82 -5.82 -4.09
N GLU A 160 -30.64 -6.41 -4.28
CA GLU A 160 -29.68 -6.06 -5.33
C GLU A 160 -29.87 -6.91 -6.59
N ALA A 161 -30.09 -8.22 -6.42
CA ALA A 161 -30.28 -9.16 -7.50
C ALA A 161 -31.26 -10.27 -7.10
N VAL A 162 -32.10 -10.69 -8.04
CA VAL A 162 -32.97 -11.86 -7.92
C VAL A 162 -32.23 -13.12 -8.38
N GLN A 163 -31.38 -12.97 -9.39
CA GLN A 163 -30.55 -14.05 -9.92
C GLN A 163 -29.21 -13.48 -10.38
N ILE A 164 -28.18 -14.31 -10.31
CA ILE A 164 -26.88 -14.03 -10.88
C ILE A 164 -26.55 -15.12 -11.88
N ARG A 165 -26.28 -14.73 -13.12
CA ARG A 165 -25.77 -15.63 -14.16
C ARG A 165 -24.26 -15.61 -14.14
N HIS A 166 -23.62 -16.75 -13.96
CA HIS A 166 -22.17 -16.88 -13.95
C HIS A 166 -21.70 -17.68 -15.16
N TYR A 167 -20.76 -17.12 -15.91
CA TYR A 167 -20.11 -17.75 -17.05
C TYR A 167 -18.62 -17.89 -16.76
N PHE A 168 -18.14 -19.11 -16.54
CA PHE A 168 -16.73 -19.40 -16.27
C PHE A 168 -16.03 -19.95 -17.52
N PHE A 169 -15.39 -19.07 -18.29
CA PHE A 169 -14.64 -19.42 -19.50
C PHE A 169 -13.24 -19.92 -19.17
N LEU A 170 -12.86 -21.08 -19.69
CA LEU A 170 -11.50 -21.61 -19.56
C LEU A 170 -10.60 -21.08 -20.67
N SER A 171 -9.49 -20.45 -20.30
CA SER A 171 -8.36 -20.32 -21.22
C SER A 171 -7.62 -21.64 -21.34
N GLU A 172 -7.50 -22.17 -22.56
CA GLU A 172 -6.74 -23.39 -22.78
C GLU A 172 -5.23 -23.18 -22.62
N LYS A 173 -4.74 -21.94 -22.82
CA LYS A 173 -3.32 -21.60 -22.78
C LYS A 173 -2.87 -21.29 -21.35
N SER A 174 -3.48 -20.31 -20.67
CA SER A 174 -3.12 -19.96 -19.29
C SER A 174 -3.71 -20.88 -18.22
N LYS A 175 -4.72 -21.69 -18.57
CA LYS A 175 -5.53 -22.49 -17.62
C LYS A 175 -6.32 -21.66 -16.60
N LEU A 176 -6.41 -20.35 -16.77
CA LEU A 176 -7.22 -19.47 -15.94
C LEU A 176 -8.70 -19.53 -16.34
N ARG A 177 -9.57 -19.21 -15.39
CA ARG A 177 -11.02 -19.11 -15.53
C ARG A 177 -11.42 -17.64 -15.56
N TYR A 178 -12.01 -17.19 -16.66
CA TYR A 178 -12.58 -15.86 -16.77
C TYR A 178 -14.05 -15.94 -16.36
N HIS A 179 -14.35 -15.40 -15.19
CA HIS A 179 -15.69 -15.38 -14.60
C HIS A 179 -16.41 -14.10 -15.04
N VAL A 180 -17.31 -14.21 -16.00
CA VAL A 180 -18.20 -13.13 -16.43
C VAL A 180 -19.55 -13.33 -15.73
N TYR A 181 -20.07 -12.30 -15.06
CA TYR A 181 -21.35 -12.40 -14.35
C TYR A 181 -22.25 -11.19 -14.51
N PHE A 182 -23.55 -11.44 -14.38
CA PHE A 182 -24.62 -10.45 -14.56
C PHE A 182 -25.70 -10.62 -13.51
N TYR A 183 -26.20 -9.49 -13.01
CA TYR A 183 -27.31 -9.42 -12.06
C TYR A 183 -28.63 -9.24 -12.81
N SER A 184 -29.61 -10.06 -12.47
CA SER A 184 -31.01 -9.93 -12.91
C SER A 184 -31.83 -9.19 -11.84
N PRO A 185 -32.70 -8.23 -12.20
CA PRO A 185 -33.24 -7.98 -13.54
C PRO A 185 -32.47 -6.96 -14.40
N ASP A 186 -31.35 -6.42 -13.90
CA ASP A 186 -30.68 -5.29 -14.57
C ASP A 186 -30.15 -5.65 -15.96
N VAL A 187 -29.56 -6.84 -16.12
CA VAL A 187 -29.20 -7.39 -17.43
C VAL A 187 -30.05 -8.62 -17.70
N GLY A 188 -30.87 -8.55 -18.74
CA GLY A 188 -31.83 -9.61 -19.07
C GLY A 188 -31.14 -10.91 -19.52
N ASP A 189 -31.79 -12.04 -19.30
CA ASP A 189 -31.30 -13.38 -19.62
C ASP A 189 -30.70 -13.51 -21.04
N SER A 190 -31.48 -13.10 -22.04
CA SER A 190 -31.09 -13.16 -23.45
C SER A 190 -29.94 -12.20 -23.77
N GLU A 191 -29.90 -11.05 -23.11
CA GLU A 191 -28.87 -10.04 -23.28
C GLU A 191 -27.54 -10.49 -22.65
N ALA A 192 -27.58 -10.99 -21.41
CA ALA A 192 -26.43 -11.56 -20.72
C ALA A 192 -25.78 -12.69 -21.53
N GLU A 193 -26.57 -13.57 -22.13
CA GLU A 193 -26.06 -14.64 -22.98
C GLU A 193 -25.40 -14.08 -24.26
N LYS A 194 -26.06 -13.14 -24.95
CA LYS A 194 -25.51 -12.51 -26.18
C LYS A 194 -24.20 -11.78 -25.90
N ILE A 195 -24.15 -11.00 -24.83
CA ILE A 195 -22.94 -10.29 -24.39
C ILE A 195 -21.85 -11.29 -24.01
N SER A 196 -22.18 -12.36 -23.29
CA SER A 196 -21.21 -13.41 -22.95
C SER A 196 -20.62 -14.10 -24.19
N ARG A 197 -21.39 -14.22 -25.28
CA ARG A 197 -20.90 -14.75 -26.56
C ARG A 197 -19.94 -13.80 -27.28
N SER A 198 -19.96 -12.50 -26.97
CA SER A 198 -19.00 -11.52 -27.50
C SER A 198 -17.64 -11.57 -26.80
N PHE A 199 -17.55 -12.22 -25.63
CA PHE A 199 -16.33 -12.31 -24.84
C PHE A 199 -15.18 -12.96 -25.60
N ARG A 200 -13.99 -12.34 -25.54
CA ARG A 200 -12.75 -12.84 -26.15
C ARG A 200 -11.60 -12.75 -25.15
N ILE A 201 -10.89 -13.85 -24.96
CA ILE A 201 -9.63 -13.93 -24.21
C ILE A 201 -8.49 -13.44 -25.11
N ARG A 202 -7.61 -12.60 -24.57
CA ARG A 202 -6.43 -12.04 -25.26
C ARG A 202 -5.17 -12.47 -24.51
N GLU A 203 -4.46 -13.46 -25.03
CA GLU A 203 -3.27 -14.08 -24.41
C GLU A 203 -2.12 -14.32 -25.38
#